data_AF-A0A838I1D1-F1
#
_entry.id   AF-A0A838I1D1-F1
#
_cell.length_a   1.000
_cell.length_b   1.000
_cell.length_c   1.000
_cell.angle_alpha   90.00
_cell.angle_beta   90.00
_cell.angle_gamma   90.00
#
_symmetry.space_group_name_H-M   'P 1'
#
loop_
_entity.id
_entity.type
_entity.pdbx_description
1 polymer ?
#
loop_
_entity_poly.entity_id
_entity_poly.type
_entity_poly.pdbx_seq_one_letter_code
_entity_poly.pdbx_strand_id
1 'polypeptide(L)'
;MTAKHFLAAFLGALAIFLWGFVAHMFTPLGDAGMTLLPGVDGVSSVLTSSIGDKPGMYMFPTGGLGPDATAKEKRDAMERMMEEMKTKPSGLLVYKPAGSTFNFPQTLAVEFGINFLEALLIVYLLAQTALATFGSRVLFVSVAGLLAAVATNLSYWNWYGFNTTYTVANILMEVIGFFVAGLVIAFILKNSSQRA
;
A
#
# COMPACT_ATOMS: atom_id res chain seq x y z
N MET A 1 6.17 16.08 21.82
CA MET A 1 6.86 14.79 21.65
C MET A 1 7.99 14.68 22.67
N THR A 2 8.26 13.49 23.20
CA THR A 2 9.36 13.22 24.16
C THR A 2 10.14 11.98 23.72
N ALA A 3 11.31 11.69 24.31
CA ALA A 3 12.08 10.47 24.03
C ALA A 3 11.23 9.19 24.12
N LYS A 4 10.29 9.15 25.07
CA LYS A 4 9.35 8.03 25.24
C LYS A 4 8.38 7.88 24.06
N HIS A 5 7.98 8.98 23.42
CA HIS A 5 7.15 8.95 22.22
C HIS A 5 7.95 8.40 21.03
N PHE A 6 9.21 8.80 20.88
CA PHE A 6 10.08 8.23 19.85
C PHE A 6 10.32 6.73 20.05
N LEU A 7 10.54 6.29 21.29
CA LEU A 7 10.64 4.86 21.61
C LEU A 7 9.34 4.11 21.28
N ALA A 8 8.17 4.68 21.61
CA ALA A 8 6.88 4.08 21.27
C ALA A 8 6.70 3.97 19.75
N ALA A 9 7.06 5.00 18.99
CA ALA A 9 7.01 4.97 17.52
C ALA A 9 7.95 3.91 16.94
N PHE A 10 9.20 3.85 17.43
CA PHE A 10 10.18 2.87 16.95
C PHE A 10 9.74 1.42 17.20
N LEU A 11 9.28 1.11 18.42
CA LEU A 11 8.82 -0.24 18.75
C LEU A 11 7.48 -0.57 18.08
N GLY A 12 6.60 0.42 17.89
CA GLY A 12 5.38 0.27 17.10
C GLY A 12 5.69 -0.08 15.63
N ALA A 13 6.64 0.63 15.02
CA ALA A 13 7.10 0.35 13.66
C ALA A 13 7.70 -1.04 13.52
N LEU A 14 8.53 -1.45 14.48
CA LEU A 14 9.08 -2.81 14.52
C LEU A 14 7.97 -3.87 14.60
N ALA A 15 6.90 -3.59 15.34
CA ALA A 15 5.74 -4.48 15.41
C ALA A 15 4.99 -4.60 14.08
N ILE A 16 4.76 -3.48 13.38
CA ILE A 16 4.16 -3.47 12.02
C ILE A 16 5.04 -4.28 11.08
N PHE A 17 6.34 -3.99 11.05
CA PHE A 17 7.30 -4.63 10.15
C PHE A 17 7.38 -6.15 10.35
N LEU A 18 7.51 -6.59 11.60
CA LEU A 18 7.57 -8.02 11.94
C LEU A 18 6.26 -8.73 11.62
N TRP A 19 5.11 -8.10 11.89
CA TRP A 19 3.83 -8.65 11.48
C TRP A 19 3.73 -8.75 9.96
N GLY A 20 4.11 -7.70 9.22
CA GLY A 20 4.11 -7.72 7.75
C GLY A 20 4.97 -8.85 7.19
N PHE A 21 6.16 -9.06 7.73
CA PHE A 21 7.00 -10.22 7.40
C PHE A 21 6.29 -11.54 7.67
N VAL A 22 5.67 -11.70 8.85
CA VAL A 22 4.97 -12.94 9.21
C VAL A 22 3.78 -13.19 8.29
N ALA A 23 2.97 -12.16 8.05
CA ALA A 23 1.79 -12.25 7.21
C ALA A 23 2.16 -12.62 5.76
N HIS A 24 3.20 -12.00 5.21
CA HIS A 24 3.65 -12.31 3.85
C HIS A 24 4.26 -13.70 3.71
N MET A 25 5.08 -14.14 4.66
CA MET A 25 5.88 -15.37 4.49
C MET A 25 5.21 -16.63 5.02
N PHE A 26 4.36 -16.51 6.04
CA PHE A 26 3.86 -17.64 6.81
C PHE A 26 2.34 -17.73 6.84
N THR A 27 1.63 -16.90 6.08
CA THR A 27 0.17 -16.97 5.98
C THR A 27 -0.30 -16.92 4.52
N PRO A 28 -1.52 -17.43 4.20
CA PRO A 28 -2.10 -17.29 2.87
C PRO A 28 -2.42 -15.84 2.45
N LEU A 29 -2.21 -14.85 3.33
CA LEU A 29 -2.43 -13.45 2.99
C LEU A 29 -1.36 -12.92 2.04
N GLY A 30 -0.15 -13.50 2.06
CA GLY A 30 0.98 -13.02 1.27
C GLY A 30 0.81 -13.18 -0.24
N ASP A 31 0.06 -14.18 -0.68
CA ASP A 31 -0.21 -14.49 -2.09
C ASP A 31 -1.70 -14.49 -2.47
N ALA A 32 -2.57 -14.14 -1.53
CA ALA A 32 -4.01 -14.01 -1.73
C ALA A 32 -4.38 -13.15 -2.96
N GLY A 33 -5.16 -13.74 -3.87
CA GLY A 33 -5.67 -13.05 -5.05
C GLY A 33 -4.65 -12.80 -6.16
N MET A 34 -3.40 -13.27 -6.02
CA MET A 34 -2.42 -13.26 -7.10
C MET A 34 -2.60 -14.46 -8.03
N THR A 35 -2.32 -14.28 -9.32
CA THR A 35 -2.35 -15.35 -10.31
C THR A 35 -1.11 -15.27 -11.18
N LEU A 36 -0.45 -16.41 -11.38
CA LEU A 36 0.70 -16.51 -12.27
C LEU A 36 0.26 -16.23 -13.70
N LEU A 37 1.01 -15.36 -14.39
CA LEU A 37 0.75 -15.03 -15.78
C LEU A 37 1.02 -16.26 -16.67
N PRO A 38 0.04 -16.77 -17.42
CA PRO A 38 0.28 -17.86 -18.36
C PRO A 38 1.04 -17.38 -19.59
N GLY A 39 1.79 -18.28 -20.24
CA GLY A 39 2.48 -17.97 -21.51
C GLY A 39 3.58 -16.91 -21.38
N VAL A 40 4.30 -16.90 -20.25
CA VAL A 40 5.28 -15.87 -19.88
C VAL A 40 6.24 -15.51 -21.01
N ASP A 41 6.79 -16.49 -21.73
CA ASP A 41 7.78 -16.22 -22.79
C ASP A 41 7.18 -15.40 -23.95
N GLY A 42 5.98 -15.75 -24.38
CA GLY A 42 5.28 -15.04 -25.46
C GLY A 42 4.88 -13.63 -25.03
N VAL A 43 4.29 -13.50 -23.84
CA VAL A 43 3.90 -12.17 -23.30
C VAL A 43 5.12 -11.30 -23.08
N SER A 44 6.21 -11.84 -22.53
CA SER A 44 7.46 -11.11 -22.31
C SER A 44 8.05 -10.60 -23.61
N SER A 45 8.08 -11.42 -24.67
CA SER A 45 8.56 -11.00 -25.99
C SER A 45 7.75 -9.82 -26.55
N VAL A 46 6.42 -9.85 -26.42
CA VAL A 46 5.54 -8.74 -26.85
C VAL A 46 5.78 -7.49 -26.02
N LEU A 47 5.91 -7.61 -24.70
CA LEU A 47 6.17 -6.48 -23.81
C LEU A 47 7.54 -5.83 -24.11
N THR A 48 8.58 -6.65 -24.28
CA THR A 48 9.92 -6.14 -24.63
C THR A 48 9.93 -5.45 -25.99
N SER A 49 9.29 -6.03 -27.01
CA SER A 49 9.24 -5.40 -28.34
C SER A 49 8.38 -4.13 -28.38
N SER A 50 7.34 -4.04 -27.55
CA SER A 50 6.42 -2.89 -27.55
C SER A 50 6.87 -1.74 -26.63
N ILE A 51 7.37 -2.06 -25.43
CA ILE A 51 7.73 -1.06 -24.40
C ILE A 51 9.24 -0.80 -24.38
N GLY A 52 10.06 -1.81 -24.71
CA GLY A 52 11.52 -1.72 -24.66
C GLY A 52 12.06 -1.57 -23.24
N ASP A 53 13.07 -0.72 -23.08
CA ASP A 53 13.79 -0.50 -21.81
C ASP A 53 13.17 0.59 -20.93
N LYS A 54 11.89 0.93 -21.14
CA LYS A 54 11.21 2.01 -20.42
C LYS A 54 10.46 1.44 -19.21
N PRO A 55 11.00 1.47 -17.98
CA PRO A 55 10.23 1.09 -16.80
C PRO A 55 9.09 2.08 -16.56
N GLY A 56 7.98 1.61 -15.99
CA GLY A 56 6.87 2.51 -15.68
C GLY A 56 5.57 1.82 -15.33
N MET A 57 4.57 2.65 -15.08
CA MET A 57 3.19 2.25 -14.90
C MET A 57 2.40 2.65 -16.13
N TYR A 58 1.80 1.68 -16.81
CA TYR A 58 1.08 1.83 -18.07
C TYR A 58 -0.39 1.49 -17.85
N MET A 59 -1.28 2.36 -18.29
CA MET A 59 -2.71 2.05 -18.37
C MET A 59 -3.05 1.71 -19.82
N PHE A 60 -4.02 0.83 -20.06
CA PHE A 60 -4.49 0.52 -21.41
C PHE A 60 -5.97 0.10 -21.41
N PRO A 61 -6.72 0.34 -22.51
CA PRO A 61 -6.35 1.25 -23.59
C PRO A 61 -6.24 2.70 -23.07
N THR A 62 -5.48 3.54 -23.76
CA THR A 62 -5.44 4.98 -23.47
C THR A 62 -5.99 5.75 -24.65
N GLY A 63 -6.55 6.94 -24.38
CA GLY A 63 -7.01 7.84 -25.44
C GLY A 63 -5.89 8.40 -26.34
N GLY A 64 -4.61 8.17 -26.01
CA GLY A 64 -3.45 8.56 -26.83
C GLY A 64 -3.27 10.07 -27.03
N LEU A 65 -3.85 10.90 -26.16
CA LEU A 65 -3.85 12.35 -26.32
C LEU A 65 -2.62 13.00 -25.67
N GLY A 66 -2.04 13.99 -26.37
CA GLY A 66 -1.01 14.88 -25.82
C GLY A 66 -1.57 15.92 -24.84
N PRO A 67 -0.69 16.66 -24.13
CA PRO A 67 -1.09 17.63 -23.11
C PRO A 67 -1.97 18.77 -23.64
N ASP A 68 -1.81 19.14 -24.92
CA ASP A 68 -2.50 20.26 -25.57
C ASP A 68 -3.87 19.90 -26.19
N ALA A 69 -4.38 18.70 -25.93
CA ALA A 69 -5.66 18.25 -26.49
C ALA A 69 -6.85 19.11 -26.01
N THR A 70 -7.69 19.51 -26.96
CA THR A 70 -8.92 20.26 -26.73
C THR A 70 -9.93 19.46 -25.90
N ALA A 71 -10.90 20.16 -25.30
CA ALA A 71 -11.98 19.50 -24.55
C ALA A 71 -12.80 18.53 -25.41
N LYS A 72 -12.95 18.81 -26.71
CA LYS A 72 -13.65 17.91 -27.64
C LYS A 72 -12.83 16.65 -27.89
N GLU A 73 -11.55 16.77 -28.21
CA GLU A 73 -10.67 15.63 -28.44
C GLU A 73 -10.61 14.71 -27.21
N LYS A 74 -10.57 15.28 -26.00
CA LYS A 74 -10.64 14.52 -24.74
C LYS A 74 -11.92 13.71 -24.59
N ARG A 75 -13.08 14.28 -24.94
CA ARG A 75 -14.36 13.55 -24.94
C ARG A 75 -14.38 12.44 -25.98
N ASP A 76 -14.01 12.75 -27.22
CA ASP A 76 -14.00 11.78 -28.31
C ASP A 76 -13.03 10.62 -28.01
N ALA A 77 -11.89 10.90 -27.38
CA ALA A 77 -10.94 9.86 -26.96
C ALA A 77 -11.47 9.00 -25.81
N MET A 78 -12.21 9.59 -24.86
CA MET A 78 -12.86 8.83 -23.79
C MET A 78 -13.94 7.91 -24.35
N GLU A 79 -14.77 8.38 -25.29
CA GLU A 79 -15.77 7.55 -25.97
C GLU A 79 -15.12 6.39 -26.72
N ARG A 80 -14.06 6.64 -27.49
CA ARG A 80 -13.29 5.57 -28.16
C ARG A 80 -12.72 4.57 -27.17
N MET A 81 -12.13 5.05 -26.08
CA MET A 81 -11.56 4.18 -25.04
C MET A 81 -12.64 3.27 -24.42
N MET A 82 -13.81 3.82 -24.12
CA MET A 82 -14.95 3.04 -23.59
C MET A 82 -15.47 2.02 -24.59
N GLU A 83 -15.44 2.31 -25.89
CA GLU A 83 -15.82 1.35 -26.93
C GLU A 83 -14.78 0.22 -27.08
N GLU A 84 -13.49 0.55 -27.05
CA GLU A 84 -12.42 -0.45 -27.08
C GLU A 84 -12.47 -1.39 -25.88
N MET A 85 -12.76 -0.88 -24.68
CA MET A 85 -12.89 -1.68 -23.45
C MET A 85 -14.00 -2.73 -23.53
N LYS A 86 -14.96 -2.62 -24.45
CA LYS A 86 -16.00 -3.65 -24.65
C LYS A 86 -15.46 -4.91 -25.33
N THR A 87 -14.38 -4.80 -26.10
CA THR A 87 -13.89 -5.87 -26.98
C THR A 87 -12.41 -6.17 -26.85
N LYS A 88 -11.63 -5.29 -26.20
CA LYS A 88 -10.19 -5.42 -25.98
C LYS A 88 -9.87 -5.48 -24.49
N PRO A 89 -8.78 -6.17 -24.10
CA PRO A 89 -8.29 -6.12 -22.73
C PRO A 89 -7.96 -4.70 -22.27
N SER A 90 -8.22 -4.43 -21.00
CA SER A 90 -7.85 -3.19 -20.33
C SER A 90 -7.21 -3.47 -18.98
N GLY A 91 -6.35 -2.59 -18.51
CA GLY A 91 -5.75 -2.72 -17.19
C GLY A 91 -4.63 -1.74 -16.90
N LEU A 92 -3.97 -2.00 -15.78
CA LEU A 92 -2.78 -1.31 -15.30
C LEU A 92 -1.61 -2.30 -15.29
N LEU A 93 -0.48 -1.90 -15.88
CA LEU A 93 0.74 -2.70 -15.96
C LEU A 93 1.87 -1.94 -15.27
N VAL A 94 2.44 -2.53 -14.22
CA VAL A 94 3.74 -2.10 -13.68
C VAL A 94 4.83 -2.89 -14.38
N TYR A 95 5.57 -2.24 -15.28
CA TYR A 95 6.58 -2.87 -16.12
C TYR A 95 7.99 -2.54 -15.63
N LYS A 96 8.82 -3.59 -15.54
CA LYS A 96 10.26 -3.51 -15.32
C LYS A 96 10.95 -4.22 -16.49
N PRO A 97 11.88 -3.57 -17.21
CA PRO A 97 12.54 -4.18 -18.37
C PRO A 97 13.46 -5.32 -17.98
N ALA A 98 13.83 -6.13 -18.98
CA ALA A 98 14.78 -7.22 -18.82
C ALA A 98 16.10 -6.72 -18.20
N GLY A 99 16.68 -7.49 -17.29
CA GLY A 99 17.90 -7.10 -16.56
C GLY A 99 17.67 -6.15 -15.38
N SER A 100 16.42 -5.75 -15.10
CA SER A 100 16.09 -5.02 -13.86
C SER A 100 16.48 -5.84 -12.62
N THR A 101 17.29 -5.26 -11.74
CA THR A 101 17.72 -5.91 -10.50
C THR A 101 16.76 -5.62 -9.35
N PHE A 102 16.65 -6.57 -8.42
CA PHE A 102 15.90 -6.40 -7.18
C PHE A 102 16.86 -6.32 -5.99
N ASN A 103 16.97 -5.15 -5.38
CA ASN A 103 17.80 -4.93 -4.19
C ASN A 103 17.00 -5.20 -2.92
N PHE A 104 16.94 -6.47 -2.52
CA PHE A 104 16.13 -6.91 -1.39
C PHE A 104 16.48 -6.20 -0.06
N PRO A 105 17.76 -6.06 0.35
CA PRO A 105 18.10 -5.32 1.57
C PRO A 105 17.63 -3.87 1.57
N GLN A 106 17.76 -3.18 0.44
CA GLN A 106 17.29 -1.80 0.30
C GLN A 106 15.76 -1.72 0.41
N THR A 107 15.03 -2.64 -0.21
CA THR A 107 13.57 -2.72 -0.09
C THR A 107 13.13 -2.89 1.35
N LEU A 108 13.77 -3.78 2.12
CA LEU A 108 13.46 -3.97 3.54
C LEU A 108 13.75 -2.72 4.38
N ALA A 109 14.87 -2.03 4.11
CA ALA A 109 15.23 -0.81 4.82
C ALA A 109 14.23 0.33 4.55
N VAL A 110 13.78 0.48 3.30
CA VAL A 110 12.76 1.46 2.92
C VAL A 110 11.43 1.11 3.57
N GLU A 111 11.02 -0.16 3.57
CA GLU A 111 9.77 -0.61 4.19
C GLU A 111 9.75 -0.31 5.71
N PHE A 112 10.83 -0.65 6.42
CA PHE A 112 10.94 -0.29 7.83
C PHE A 112 10.89 1.25 8.04
N GLY A 113 11.53 2.02 7.15
CA GLY A 113 11.46 3.48 7.18
C GLY A 113 10.03 4.02 7.00
N ILE A 114 9.24 3.41 6.12
CA ILE A 114 7.82 3.73 5.92
C ILE A 114 7.03 3.40 7.19
N ASN A 115 7.15 2.19 7.74
CA ASN A 115 6.44 1.81 8.97
C ASN A 115 6.85 2.69 10.16
N PHE A 116 8.11 3.13 10.21
CA PHE A 116 8.58 4.07 11.22
C PHE A 116 7.95 5.46 11.08
N LEU A 117 7.85 5.97 9.85
CA LEU A 117 7.16 7.23 9.58
C LEU A 117 5.69 7.15 9.98
N GLU A 118 4.99 6.07 9.62
CA GLU A 118 3.59 5.83 9.99
C GLU A 118 3.42 5.82 11.51
N ALA A 119 4.19 5.01 12.23
CA ALA A 119 4.12 4.92 13.68
C ALA A 119 4.46 6.26 14.35
N LEU A 120 5.42 7.02 13.81
CA LEU A 120 5.79 8.34 14.32
C LEU A 120 4.65 9.35 14.16
N LEU A 121 3.99 9.38 13.00
CA LEU A 121 2.84 10.25 12.74
C LEU A 121 1.66 9.91 13.65
N ILE A 122 1.37 8.61 13.84
CA ILE A 122 0.30 8.17 14.73
C ILE A 122 0.59 8.55 16.17
N VAL A 123 1.81 8.31 16.66
CA VAL A 123 2.20 8.67 18.03
C VAL A 123 2.16 10.19 18.22
N TYR A 124 2.56 10.97 17.21
CA TYR A 124 2.43 12.42 17.21
C TYR A 124 0.97 12.85 17.37
N LEU A 125 0.06 12.30 16.56
CA LEU A 125 -1.38 12.59 16.63
C LEU A 125 -1.97 12.15 17.97
N LEU A 126 -1.62 10.94 18.43
CA LEU A 126 -2.08 10.42 19.72
C LEU A 126 -1.65 11.32 20.88
N ALA A 127 -0.45 11.90 20.82
CA ALA A 127 0.05 12.85 21.81
C ALA A 127 -0.71 14.19 21.82
N GLN A 128 -1.50 14.51 20.78
CA GLN A 128 -2.39 15.67 20.75
C GLN A 128 -3.78 15.38 21.35
N THR A 129 -4.03 14.14 21.79
CA THR A 129 -5.33 13.73 22.36
C THR A 129 -5.29 13.64 23.89
N ALA A 130 -6.46 13.65 24.52
CA ALA A 130 -6.61 13.35 25.95
C ALA A 130 -6.74 11.85 26.26
N LEU A 131 -6.39 10.96 25.31
CA LEU A 131 -6.57 9.51 25.45
C LEU A 131 -5.54 8.92 26.43
N ALA A 132 -6.00 8.70 27.67
CA ALA A 132 -5.15 8.24 28.77
C ALA A 132 -5.18 6.73 29.00
N THR A 133 -6.25 6.04 28.58
CA THR A 133 -6.41 4.60 28.86
C THR A 133 -5.67 3.75 27.82
N PHE A 134 -5.22 2.56 28.23
CA PHE A 134 -4.60 1.59 27.33
C PHE A 134 -5.51 1.29 26.13
N GLY A 135 -6.78 0.90 26.41
CA GLY A 135 -7.75 0.57 25.36
C GLY A 135 -8.01 1.72 24.38
N SER A 136 -8.12 2.96 24.88
CA SER A 136 -8.33 4.12 24.00
C SER A 136 -7.15 4.37 23.05
N ARG A 137 -5.92 4.11 23.49
CA ARG A 137 -4.72 4.26 22.65
C ARG A 137 -4.63 3.16 21.60
N VAL A 138 -4.91 1.91 21.99
CA VAL A 138 -4.98 0.78 21.06
C VAL A 138 -6.04 1.03 19.99
N LEU A 139 -7.25 1.44 20.39
CA LEU A 139 -8.33 1.75 19.46
C LEU A 139 -7.95 2.88 18.51
N PHE A 140 -7.36 3.97 19.01
CA PHE A 140 -6.90 5.08 18.19
C PHE A 140 -5.92 4.63 17.10
N VAL A 141 -4.88 3.86 17.47
CA VAL A 141 -3.88 3.36 16.52
C VAL A 141 -4.52 2.39 15.51
N SER A 142 -5.43 1.52 15.97
CA SER A 142 -6.12 0.55 15.10
C SER A 142 -7.01 1.23 14.07
N VAL A 143 -7.75 2.27 14.49
CA VAL A 143 -8.60 3.06 13.59
C VAL A 143 -7.75 3.87 12.60
N ALA A 144 -6.59 4.39 13.03
CA ALA A 144 -5.65 5.04 12.11
C ALA A 144 -5.14 4.05 11.04
N GLY A 145 -4.85 2.80 11.41
CA GLY A 145 -4.50 1.74 10.46
C GLY A 145 -5.63 1.39 9.51
N LEU A 146 -6.86 1.29 10.01
CA LEU A 146 -8.04 1.08 9.15
C LEU A 146 -8.23 2.25 8.17
N LEU A 147 -8.04 3.48 8.61
CA LEU A 147 -8.11 4.66 7.75
C LEU A 147 -7.05 4.59 6.64
N ALA A 148 -5.81 4.25 6.97
CA ALA A 148 -4.74 4.05 6.00
C ALA A 148 -5.11 2.94 4.99
N ALA A 149 -5.53 1.78 5.48
CA ALA A 149 -5.90 0.63 4.67
C ALA A 149 -7.05 0.92 3.71
N VAL A 150 -8.08 1.64 4.16
CA VAL A 150 -9.19 2.07 3.30
C VAL A 150 -8.71 3.05 2.24
N ALA A 151 -7.88 4.03 2.62
CA ALA A 151 -7.40 5.06 1.70
C ALA A 151 -6.57 4.47 0.55
N THR A 152 -5.73 3.46 0.83
CA THR A 152 -4.83 2.82 -0.14
C THR A 152 -5.53 1.73 -0.94
N ASN A 153 -6.25 0.81 -0.29
CA ASN A 153 -6.72 -0.42 -0.93
C ASN A 153 -8.09 -0.27 -1.61
N LEU A 154 -9.05 0.43 -0.99
CA LEU A 154 -10.41 0.53 -1.57
C LEU A 154 -10.45 1.45 -2.78
N SER A 155 -9.67 2.54 -2.77
CA SER A 155 -9.53 3.41 -3.93
C SER A 155 -8.97 2.64 -5.13
N TYR A 156 -7.94 1.84 -4.90
CA TYR A 156 -7.29 1.05 -5.94
C TYR A 156 -8.19 -0.08 -6.45
N TRP A 157 -8.89 -0.78 -5.56
CA TRP A 157 -9.92 -1.74 -5.94
C TRP A 157 -11.01 -1.11 -6.82
N ASN A 158 -11.52 0.06 -6.44
CA ASN A 158 -12.57 0.75 -7.17
C ASN A 158 -12.13 1.30 -8.54
N TRP A 159 -10.96 1.95 -8.60
CA TRP A 159 -10.51 2.67 -9.80
C TRP A 159 -9.71 1.81 -10.78
N TYR A 160 -8.95 0.83 -10.28
CA TYR A 160 -7.99 0.08 -11.09
C TYR A 160 -8.30 -1.42 -11.15
N GLY A 161 -9.37 -1.88 -10.48
CA GLY A 161 -9.84 -3.26 -10.58
C GLY A 161 -8.92 -4.27 -9.91
N PHE A 162 -8.21 -3.89 -8.83
CA PHE A 162 -7.47 -4.86 -8.02
C PHE A 162 -8.40 -5.98 -7.55
N ASN A 163 -7.87 -7.21 -7.47
CA ASN A 163 -8.65 -8.39 -7.12
C ASN A 163 -9.24 -8.26 -5.70
N THR A 164 -10.53 -8.57 -5.51
CA THR A 164 -11.20 -8.45 -4.20
C THR A 164 -10.50 -9.24 -3.09
N THR A 165 -10.03 -10.46 -3.37
CA THR A 165 -9.32 -11.29 -2.39
C THR A 165 -7.98 -10.66 -2.01
N TYR A 166 -7.25 -10.13 -2.99
CA TYR A 166 -6.02 -9.37 -2.75
C TYR A 166 -6.28 -8.13 -1.89
N THR A 167 -7.30 -7.34 -2.24
CA THR A 167 -7.68 -6.13 -1.50
C THR A 167 -8.03 -6.44 -0.05
N VAL A 168 -8.86 -7.46 0.19
CA VAL A 168 -9.24 -7.86 1.56
C VAL A 168 -8.03 -8.36 2.34
N ALA A 169 -7.15 -9.15 1.72
CA ALA A 169 -5.94 -9.64 2.38
C ALA A 169 -5.02 -8.50 2.81
N ASN A 170 -4.77 -7.51 1.94
CA ASN A 170 -3.94 -6.35 2.26
C ASN A 170 -4.55 -5.49 3.38
N ILE A 171 -5.87 -5.23 3.34
CA ILE A 171 -6.56 -4.53 4.43
C ILE A 171 -6.40 -5.26 5.77
N LEU A 172 -6.55 -6.60 5.77
CA LEU A 172 -6.36 -7.39 6.99
C LEU A 172 -4.92 -7.33 7.49
N MET A 173 -3.93 -7.44 6.60
CA MET A 173 -2.51 -7.33 6.97
C MET A 173 -2.21 -5.98 7.62
N GLU A 174 -2.66 -4.88 7.02
CA GLU A 174 -2.47 -3.53 7.55
C GLU A 174 -3.20 -3.33 8.89
N VAL A 175 -4.50 -3.65 8.97
CA VAL A 175 -5.29 -3.45 10.19
C VAL A 175 -4.73 -4.25 11.37
N ILE A 176 -4.31 -5.51 11.14
CA ILE A 176 -3.69 -6.31 12.20
C ILE A 176 -2.32 -5.73 12.59
N GLY A 177 -1.52 -5.28 11.63
CA GLY A 177 -0.22 -4.65 11.90
C GLY A 177 -0.35 -3.45 12.81
N PHE A 178 -1.29 -2.55 12.51
CA PHE A 178 -1.57 -1.38 13.32
C PHE A 178 -2.21 -1.72 14.67
N PHE A 179 -3.04 -2.76 14.73
CA PHE A 179 -3.55 -3.25 16.01
C PHE A 179 -2.42 -3.72 16.94
N VAL A 180 -1.49 -4.53 16.43
CA VAL A 180 -0.31 -5.00 17.19
C VAL A 180 0.59 -3.82 17.59
N ALA A 181 0.81 -2.87 16.68
CA ALA A 181 1.54 -1.63 16.99
C ALA A 181 0.84 -0.83 18.09
N GLY A 182 -0.50 -0.77 18.07
CA GLY A 182 -1.32 -0.12 19.08
C GLY A 182 -1.10 -0.71 20.47
N LEU A 183 -1.02 -2.04 20.58
CA LEU A 183 -0.70 -2.74 21.83
C LEU A 183 0.68 -2.31 22.36
N VAL A 184 1.70 -2.30 21.49
CA VAL A 184 3.07 -1.91 21.84
C VAL A 184 3.15 -0.44 22.26
N ILE A 185 2.60 0.47 21.45
CA ILE A 185 2.59 1.91 21.71
C ILE A 185 1.86 2.21 23.03
N ALA A 186 0.66 1.64 23.23
CA ALA A 186 -0.12 1.86 24.43
C ALA A 186 0.61 1.34 25.68
N PHE A 187 1.30 0.20 25.58
CA PHE A 187 2.10 -0.36 26.66
C PHE A 187 3.25 0.56 27.06
N ILE A 188 4.04 1.03 26.09
CA ILE A 188 5.15 1.95 26.34
C ILE A 188 4.64 3.25 26.98
N LEU A 189 3.55 3.82 26.47
CA LEU A 189 3.01 5.09 26.96
C LEU A 189 2.25 5.00 28.29
N LYS A 190 1.94 3.80 28.82
CA LYS A 190 1.15 3.59 30.05
C LYS A 190 1.69 4.38 31.26
N ASN A 191 3.01 4.50 31.39
CA ASN A 191 3.63 5.16 32.57
C ASN A 191 3.67 6.70 32.52
N SER A 192 2.98 7.35 31.57
CA SER A 192 3.04 8.82 31.40
C SER A 192 1.95 9.57 32.18
N SER A 193 0.86 8.90 32.53
CA SER A 193 -0.32 9.50 33.19
C SER A 193 -0.26 9.50 34.72
N GLN A 194 0.83 9.01 35.33
CA GLN A 194 1.04 9.04 36.79
C GLN A 194 1.90 10.22 37.26
N ARG A 195 2.17 11.22 36.40
CA ARG A 195 2.94 12.43 36.75
C ARG A 195 2.24 13.69 36.25
N ALA A 196 0.98 13.85 36.60
CA ALA A 196 0.26 15.12 36.56
C ALA A 196 -0.22 15.43 37.99
#